data_AF-A0A430AY65-F1
#
_entry.id   AF-A0A430AY65-F1
#
_cell.length_a   1.000
_cell.length_b   1.000
_cell.length_c   1.000
_cell.angle_alpha   90.00
_cell.angle_beta   90.00
_cell.angle_gamma   90.00
#
_symmetry.space_group_name_H-M   'P 1'
#
loop_
_entity.id
_entity.type
_entity.pdbx_description
1 polymer ?
#
loop_
_entity_poly.entity_id
_entity_poly.type
_entity_poly.pdbx_seq_one_letter_code
_entity_poly.pdbx_strand_id
1 'polypeptide(L)'
;MNERIRKILTTLTKKPEIKMAELTRELGLTRRQINYAINQFNSELITQNIPCIERNHAGDFIVPFEVLQMISAPKRQTAQMNTIPSDDERRALLTMFLATNEYVSMDHLSDFLAVGKTTVAEDLKKTDQLVHKYYLSLKYDRFNGYQLENSEHKIMQLISDLVKRYPIFKRDEIIEQLSPDVSKEKVIHLIHNMEQMLHLSYSDESLEYLKTTLPLFLVRGLGKTKQGTKDFFEGNVRDTPGQATLD
;
A
#
# COMPACT_ATOMS: atom_id res chain seq x y z
N MET A 1 -11.62 -21.51 -1.63
CA MET A 1 -10.39 -22.15 -2.17
C MET A 1 -9.93 -23.28 -1.25
N ASN A 2 -9.80 -24.50 -1.77
CA ASN A 2 -9.32 -25.68 -1.05
C ASN A 2 -7.80 -25.57 -0.74
N GLU A 3 -7.36 -25.98 0.46
CA GLU A 3 -5.94 -26.01 0.88
C GLU A 3 -5.03 -26.70 -0.15
N ARG A 4 -5.54 -27.73 -0.82
CA ARG A 4 -4.79 -28.47 -1.84
C ARG A 4 -4.57 -27.66 -3.12
N ILE A 5 -5.58 -26.92 -3.56
CA ILE A 5 -5.48 -25.99 -4.70
C ILE A 5 -4.46 -24.91 -4.36
N ARG A 6 -4.55 -24.35 -3.15
CA ARG A 6 -3.63 -23.32 -2.67
C ARG A 6 -2.17 -23.78 -2.72
N LYS A 7 -1.87 -24.99 -2.21
CA LYS A 7 -0.50 -25.55 -2.24
C LYS A 7 0.05 -25.71 -3.67
N ILE A 8 -0.78 -26.20 -4.60
CA ILE A 8 -0.40 -26.33 -6.01
C ILE A 8 -0.07 -24.95 -6.58
N LEU A 9 -0.98 -23.99 -6.41
CA LEU A 9 -0.85 -22.63 -6.91
C LEU A 9 0.37 -21.89 -6.34
N THR A 10 0.59 -21.95 -5.03
CA THR A 10 1.78 -21.34 -4.40
C THR A 10 3.09 -21.92 -4.93
N THR A 11 3.10 -23.21 -5.28
CA THR A 11 4.30 -23.86 -5.85
C THR A 11 4.53 -23.39 -7.29
N LEU A 12 3.47 -23.29 -8.10
CA LEU A 12 3.53 -22.76 -9.46
C LEU A 12 4.00 -21.29 -9.49
N THR A 13 3.57 -20.46 -8.54
CA THR A 13 4.02 -19.06 -8.44
C THR A 13 5.49 -18.93 -8.05
N LYS A 14 5.97 -19.78 -7.13
CA LYS A 14 7.37 -19.76 -6.69
C LYS A 14 8.34 -20.34 -7.72
N LYS A 15 7.87 -21.26 -8.56
CA LYS A 15 8.66 -21.95 -9.58
C LYS A 15 7.86 -22.01 -10.89
N PRO A 16 7.83 -20.93 -11.69
CA PRO A 16 7.01 -20.86 -12.91
C PRO A 16 7.34 -21.94 -13.94
N GLU A 17 8.59 -22.44 -13.95
CA GLU A 17 9.08 -23.46 -14.88
C GLU A 17 8.90 -24.91 -14.37
N ILE A 18 8.22 -25.11 -13.24
CA ILE A 18 8.08 -26.43 -12.65
C ILE A 18 7.28 -27.37 -13.55
N LYS A 19 7.88 -28.50 -13.92
CA LYS A 19 7.23 -29.52 -14.74
C LYS A 19 6.33 -30.42 -13.90
N MET A 20 5.37 -31.09 -14.55
CA MET A 20 4.40 -31.98 -13.87
C MET A 20 5.06 -33.02 -12.95
N ALA A 21 6.14 -33.66 -13.43
CA ALA A 21 6.82 -34.71 -12.68
C ALA A 21 7.46 -34.18 -11.39
N GLU A 22 8.01 -32.98 -11.45
CA GLU A 22 8.60 -32.32 -10.30
C GLU A 22 7.54 -31.83 -9.32
N LEU A 23 6.45 -31.25 -9.82
CA LEU A 23 5.30 -30.82 -9.01
C LEU A 23 4.64 -32.00 -8.28
N THR A 24 4.50 -33.16 -8.94
CA THR A 24 3.99 -34.38 -8.28
C THR A 24 4.89 -34.87 -7.16
N ARG A 25 6.21 -34.77 -7.35
CA ARG A 25 7.22 -35.20 -6.37
C ARG A 25 7.25 -34.26 -5.17
N GLU A 26 7.26 -32.95 -5.39
CA GLU A 26 7.34 -31.94 -4.34
C GLU A 26 6.09 -31.91 -3.46
N LEU A 27 4.91 -32.17 -4.03
CA LEU A 27 3.64 -32.12 -3.31
C LEU A 27 3.14 -33.49 -2.82
N GLY A 28 3.81 -34.60 -3.20
CA GLY A 28 3.34 -35.95 -2.89
C GLY A 28 1.97 -36.28 -3.48
N LEU A 29 1.62 -35.68 -4.62
CA LEU A 29 0.32 -35.83 -5.29
C LEU A 29 0.46 -36.58 -6.61
N THR A 30 -0.58 -37.33 -6.99
CA THR A 30 -0.62 -37.97 -8.32
C THR A 30 -0.96 -36.94 -9.41
N ARG A 31 -0.59 -37.23 -10.67
CA ARG A 31 -0.95 -36.38 -11.83
C ARG A 31 -2.46 -36.15 -11.93
N ARG A 32 -3.25 -37.20 -11.72
CA ARG A 32 -4.72 -37.15 -11.72
C ARG A 32 -5.25 -36.21 -10.65
N GLN A 33 -4.66 -36.30 -9.45
CA GLN A 33 -4.96 -35.42 -8.34
C GLN A 33 -4.70 -33.95 -8.73
N ILE A 34 -3.52 -33.62 -9.24
CA ILE A 34 -3.18 -32.25 -9.64
C ILE A 34 -4.14 -31.72 -10.71
N ASN A 35 -4.39 -32.50 -11.76
CA ASN A 35 -5.33 -32.10 -12.83
C ASN A 35 -6.74 -31.86 -12.31
N TYR A 36 -7.24 -32.72 -11.40
CA TYR A 36 -8.56 -32.52 -10.79
C TYR A 36 -8.63 -31.19 -10.02
N ALA A 37 -7.61 -30.88 -9.23
CA ALA A 37 -7.55 -29.65 -8.45
C ALA A 37 -7.49 -28.39 -9.36
N ILE A 38 -6.71 -28.45 -10.45
CA ILE A 38 -6.62 -27.36 -11.43
C ILE A 38 -7.95 -27.18 -12.17
N ASN A 39 -8.58 -28.27 -12.62
CA ASN A 39 -9.87 -28.19 -13.32
C ASN A 39 -10.99 -27.65 -12.41
N GLN A 40 -10.99 -28.05 -11.14
CA GLN A 40 -11.90 -27.50 -10.14
C GLN A 40 -11.70 -25.99 -9.98
N PHE A 41 -10.44 -25.55 -9.88
CA PHE A 41 -10.12 -24.12 -9.78
C PHE A 41 -10.47 -23.35 -11.07
N ASN A 42 -10.16 -23.88 -12.25
CA ASN A 42 -10.53 -23.26 -13.52
C ASN A 42 -12.05 -23.10 -13.66
N SER A 43 -12.85 -24.02 -13.12
CA SER A 43 -14.30 -23.87 -13.08
C SER A 43 -14.73 -22.66 -12.22
N GLU A 44 -14.04 -22.39 -11.11
CA GLU A 44 -14.24 -21.18 -10.30
C GLU A 44 -13.83 -19.91 -11.07
N LEU A 45 -12.71 -19.95 -11.82
CA LEU A 45 -12.24 -18.81 -12.62
C LEU A 45 -13.22 -18.43 -13.74
N ILE A 46 -13.80 -19.43 -14.42
CA ILE A 46 -14.79 -19.21 -15.48
C ILE A 46 -16.01 -18.45 -14.93
N THR A 47 -16.47 -18.79 -13.71
CA THR A 47 -17.62 -18.08 -13.09
C THR A 47 -17.32 -16.62 -12.76
N GLN A 48 -16.04 -16.26 -12.62
CA GLN A 48 -15.58 -14.91 -12.31
C GLN A 48 -15.07 -14.16 -13.55
N ASN A 49 -15.21 -14.75 -14.75
CA ASN A 49 -14.71 -14.22 -16.02
C ASN A 49 -13.18 -13.99 -16.02
N ILE A 50 -12.43 -14.86 -15.32
CA ILE A 50 -10.96 -14.82 -15.22
C ILE A 50 -10.36 -15.88 -16.16
N PRO A 51 -9.24 -15.60 -16.87
CA PRO A 51 -8.57 -16.58 -17.71
C PRO A 51 -8.14 -17.83 -16.92
N CYS A 52 -8.16 -19.00 -17.57
CA CYS A 52 -7.86 -20.28 -16.93
C CYS A 52 -6.36 -20.59 -16.88
N ILE A 53 -5.96 -21.43 -15.93
CA ILE A 53 -4.63 -22.03 -15.92
C ILE A 53 -4.58 -23.10 -16.99
N GLU A 54 -3.59 -23.00 -17.88
CA GLU A 54 -3.45 -23.88 -19.03
C GLU A 54 -2.08 -24.56 -19.09
N ARG A 55 -1.93 -25.45 -20.06
CA ARG A 55 -0.66 -26.10 -20.37
C ARG A 55 -0.28 -25.85 -21.81
N ASN A 56 0.95 -25.38 -22.02
CA ASN A 56 1.49 -25.27 -23.37
C ASN A 56 1.87 -26.66 -23.92
N HIS A 57 2.18 -26.72 -25.23
CA HIS A 57 2.62 -27.94 -25.89
C HIS A 57 3.93 -28.53 -25.33
N ALA A 58 4.76 -27.71 -24.65
CA ALA A 58 5.98 -28.14 -23.97
C ALA A 58 5.74 -28.66 -22.53
N GLY A 59 4.48 -28.69 -22.08
CA GLY A 59 4.07 -29.19 -20.78
C GLY A 59 4.27 -28.23 -19.60
N ASP A 60 4.58 -26.96 -19.86
CA ASP A 60 4.64 -25.90 -18.86
C ASP A 60 3.25 -25.44 -18.45
N PHE A 61 3.15 -24.97 -17.22
CA PHE A 61 1.94 -24.32 -16.74
C PHE A 61 1.95 -22.85 -17.17
N ILE A 62 0.90 -22.44 -17.87
CA ILE A 62 0.62 -21.04 -18.14
C ILE A 62 -0.38 -20.59 -17.07
N VAL A 63 0.10 -19.77 -16.13
CA VAL A 63 -0.72 -19.20 -15.06
C VAL A 63 -1.03 -17.74 -15.43
N PRO A 64 -2.32 -17.38 -15.62
CA PRO A 64 -2.70 -16.00 -15.93
C PRO A 64 -2.30 -15.02 -14.83
N PHE A 65 -2.07 -13.78 -15.22
CA PHE A 65 -1.62 -12.72 -14.31
C PHE A 65 -2.63 -12.46 -13.18
N GLU A 66 -3.92 -12.52 -13.49
CA GLU A 66 -5.02 -12.37 -12.54
C GLU A 66 -4.98 -13.47 -11.46
N VAL A 67 -4.67 -14.70 -11.86
CA VAL A 67 -4.50 -15.83 -10.94
C VAL A 67 -3.26 -15.62 -10.06
N LEU A 68 -2.15 -15.13 -10.64
CA LEU A 68 -0.96 -14.78 -9.88
C LEU A 68 -1.25 -13.68 -8.85
N GLN A 69 -2.06 -12.67 -9.17
CA GLN A 69 -2.50 -11.66 -8.21
C GLN A 69 -3.36 -12.26 -7.07
N MET A 70 -4.28 -13.18 -7.39
CA MET A 70 -5.11 -13.85 -6.38
C MET A 70 -4.28 -14.67 -5.37
N ILE A 71 -3.17 -15.27 -5.81
CA ILE A 71 -2.30 -16.12 -4.98
C ILE A 71 -1.23 -15.30 -4.25
N SER A 72 -0.68 -14.30 -4.93
CA SER A 72 0.36 -13.41 -4.42
C SER A 72 -0.17 -12.37 -3.46
N ALA A 73 -1.50 -12.20 -3.37
CA ALA A 73 -2.14 -11.58 -2.23
C ALA A 73 -1.71 -12.37 -0.97
N PRO A 74 -0.76 -11.85 -0.16
CA PRO A 74 -0.38 -12.51 1.09
C PRO A 74 -1.66 -12.70 1.86
N LYS A 75 -1.93 -13.94 2.34
CA LYS A 75 -3.14 -14.33 3.10
C LYS A 75 -3.92 -13.07 3.47
N ARG A 76 -4.81 -12.62 2.57
CA ARG A 76 -5.85 -11.70 3.00
C ARG A 76 -6.59 -12.59 3.96
N GLN A 77 -6.26 -12.44 5.24
CA GLN A 77 -7.18 -12.79 6.28
C GLN A 77 -8.41 -12.00 5.86
N THR A 78 -9.31 -12.69 5.19
CA THR A 78 -10.68 -12.26 4.95
C THR A 78 -11.42 -12.04 6.28
N ALA A 79 -10.73 -12.18 7.42
CA ALA A 79 -11.10 -11.69 8.73
C ALA A 79 -10.85 -10.17 8.96
N GLN A 80 -10.01 -9.49 8.18
CA GLN A 80 -9.77 -8.04 8.37
C GLN A 80 -10.74 -7.13 7.61
N MET A 81 -11.55 -7.67 6.68
CA MET A 81 -12.59 -6.88 6.00
C MET A 81 -13.66 -6.33 6.95
N ASN A 82 -13.70 -6.76 8.23
CA ASN A 82 -14.65 -6.31 9.24
C ASN A 82 -14.02 -5.92 10.58
N THR A 83 -12.69 -5.77 10.69
CA THR A 83 -12.11 -5.32 11.97
C THR A 83 -12.27 -3.81 12.07
N ILE A 84 -13.27 -3.40 12.87
CA ILE A 84 -13.45 -2.01 13.30
C ILE A 84 -12.11 -1.53 13.88
N PRO A 85 -11.53 -0.42 13.38
CA PRO A 85 -10.30 0.12 13.92
C PRO A 85 -10.43 0.35 15.42
N SER A 86 -9.41 -0.02 16.19
CA SER A 86 -9.33 0.39 17.59
C SER A 86 -9.34 1.91 17.71
N ASP A 87 -9.64 2.44 18.88
CA ASP A 87 -9.62 3.88 19.13
C ASP A 87 -8.27 4.53 18.76
N ASP A 88 -7.15 3.82 18.97
CA ASP A 88 -5.81 4.30 18.59
C ASP A 88 -5.60 4.26 17.07
N GLU A 89 -6.01 3.19 16.39
CA GLU A 89 -5.95 3.11 14.92
C GLU A 89 -6.87 4.15 14.27
N ARG A 90 -8.06 4.40 14.84
CA ARG A 90 -8.99 5.44 14.37
C ARG A 90 -8.36 6.82 14.46
N ARG A 91 -7.68 7.14 15.57
CA ARG A 91 -6.92 8.40 15.71
C ARG A 91 -5.74 8.47 14.74
N ALA A 92 -5.04 7.35 14.51
CA ALA A 92 -3.97 7.30 13.52
C ALA A 92 -4.50 7.58 12.10
N LEU A 93 -5.62 6.96 11.73
CA LEU A 93 -6.32 7.20 10.45
C LEU A 93 -6.77 8.66 10.32
N LEU A 94 -7.38 9.23 11.36
CA LEU A 94 -7.77 10.64 11.40
C LEU A 94 -6.54 11.55 11.17
N THR A 95 -5.45 11.28 11.89
CA THR A 95 -4.22 12.06 11.80
C THR A 95 -3.60 11.96 10.40
N MET A 96 -3.58 10.76 9.82
CA MET A 96 -3.11 10.54 8.46
C MET A 96 -3.97 11.27 7.44
N PHE A 97 -5.30 11.22 7.58
CA PHE A 97 -6.24 11.91 6.71
C PHE A 97 -6.02 13.43 6.72
N LEU A 98 -5.79 14.02 7.90
CA LEU A 98 -5.41 15.43 8.05
C LEU A 98 -4.07 15.76 7.40
N ALA A 99 -3.12 14.81 7.41
CA ALA A 99 -1.83 15.01 6.77
C ALA A 99 -1.95 14.97 5.24
N THR A 100 -2.74 14.05 4.68
CA THR A 100 -2.78 13.78 3.23
C THR A 100 -3.82 14.58 2.46
N ASN A 101 -4.73 15.30 3.13
CA ASN A 101 -5.77 16.11 2.48
C ASN A 101 -5.55 17.60 2.71
N GLU A 102 -5.86 18.42 1.69
CA GLU A 102 -5.76 19.88 1.79
C GLU A 102 -6.90 20.53 2.58
N TYR A 103 -8.12 20.04 2.33
CA TYR A 103 -9.35 20.52 2.95
C TYR A 103 -10.05 19.36 3.66
N VAL A 104 -10.18 19.49 4.99
CA VAL A 104 -10.80 18.46 5.83
C VAL A 104 -11.95 19.08 6.61
N SER A 105 -13.17 18.67 6.29
CA SER A 105 -14.36 19.06 7.07
C SER A 105 -14.65 18.03 8.16
N MET A 106 -15.51 18.41 9.11
CA MET A 106 -16.03 17.47 10.11
C MET A 106 -16.77 16.31 9.43
N ASP A 107 -17.51 16.58 8.35
CA ASP A 107 -18.24 15.57 7.59
C ASP A 107 -17.28 14.58 6.90
N HIS A 108 -16.20 15.08 6.28
CA HIS A 108 -15.18 14.20 5.68
C HIS A 108 -14.60 13.22 6.69
N LEU A 109 -14.30 13.68 7.90
CA LEU A 109 -13.78 12.83 8.97
C LEU A 109 -14.83 11.84 9.48
N SER A 110 -16.08 12.28 9.63
CA SER A 110 -17.20 11.45 10.06
C SER A 110 -17.43 10.29 9.08
N ASP A 111 -17.42 10.61 7.78
CA ASP A 111 -17.64 9.66 6.69
C ASP A 111 -16.46 8.70 6.56
N PHE A 112 -15.22 9.21 6.54
CA PHE A 112 -14.01 8.40 6.41
C PHE A 112 -13.83 7.40 7.56
N LEU A 113 -14.13 7.82 8.79
CA LEU A 113 -13.96 6.98 9.99
C LEU A 113 -15.22 6.18 10.35
N ALA A 114 -16.34 6.41 9.66
CA ALA A 114 -17.65 5.83 9.94
C ALA A 114 -18.09 5.99 11.43
N VAL A 115 -17.85 7.17 12.01
CA VAL A 115 -18.27 7.51 13.38
C VAL A 115 -19.03 8.84 13.41
N GLY A 116 -19.76 9.10 14.49
CA GLY A 116 -20.49 10.37 14.65
C GLY A 116 -19.59 11.57 14.92
N LYS A 117 -20.07 12.78 14.60
CA LYS A 117 -19.35 14.06 14.78
C LYS A 117 -18.84 14.30 16.21
N THR A 118 -19.57 13.83 17.22
CA THR A 118 -19.13 13.93 18.63
C THR A 118 -17.85 13.13 18.88
N THR A 119 -17.79 11.90 18.36
CA THR A 119 -16.60 11.05 18.45
C THR A 119 -15.43 11.67 17.69
N VAL A 120 -15.67 12.21 16.48
CA VAL A 120 -14.65 12.93 15.72
C VAL A 120 -14.11 14.12 16.51
N ALA A 121 -14.97 14.92 17.16
CA ALA A 121 -14.54 16.06 17.95
C ALA A 121 -13.68 15.66 19.16
N GLU A 122 -13.99 14.54 19.82
CA GLU A 122 -13.15 13.99 20.88
C GLU A 122 -11.80 13.50 20.37
N ASP A 123 -11.78 12.82 19.23
CA ASP A 123 -10.54 12.33 18.62
C ASP A 123 -9.69 13.47 18.05
N LEU A 124 -10.29 14.55 17.54
CA LEU A 124 -9.58 15.77 17.13
C LEU A 124 -8.83 16.41 18.32
N LYS A 125 -9.46 16.49 19.51
CA LYS A 125 -8.79 17.00 20.72
C LYS A 125 -7.59 16.14 21.12
N LYS A 126 -7.73 14.81 21.06
CA LYS A 126 -6.63 13.88 21.35
C LYS A 126 -5.53 13.95 20.28
N THR A 127 -5.93 14.17 19.03
CA THR A 127 -5.01 14.31 17.89
C THR A 127 -4.20 15.60 18.00
N ASP A 128 -4.81 16.71 18.40
CA ASP A 128 -4.10 17.97 18.66
C ASP A 128 -2.97 17.78 19.71
N GLN A 129 -3.27 17.08 20.80
CA GLN A 129 -2.27 16.70 21.81
C GLN A 129 -1.15 15.80 21.26
N LEU A 130 -1.48 14.88 20.33
CA LEU A 130 -0.50 14.01 19.69
C LEU A 130 0.44 14.81 18.78
N VAL A 131 -0.11 15.65 17.90
CA VAL A 131 0.68 16.38 16.90
C VAL A 131 1.50 17.51 17.52
N HIS A 132 1.09 18.04 18.68
CA HIS A 132 1.92 18.95 19.47
C HIS A 132 3.26 18.35 19.89
N LYS A 133 3.36 17.03 20.09
CA LYS A 133 4.64 16.35 20.38
C LYS A 133 5.62 16.40 19.18
N TYR A 134 5.10 16.66 17.99
CA TYR A 134 5.87 16.86 16.76
C TYR A 134 6.11 18.35 16.46
N TYR A 135 5.75 19.26 17.36
CA TYR A 135 5.77 20.71 17.15
C TYR A 135 4.83 21.17 16.03
N LEU A 136 3.78 20.40 15.77
CA LEU A 136 2.68 20.76 14.88
C LEU A 136 1.51 21.30 15.71
N SER A 137 0.55 21.94 15.05
CA SER A 137 -0.72 22.34 15.65
C SER A 137 -1.87 22.00 14.72
N LEU A 138 -2.99 21.56 15.28
CA LEU A 138 -4.24 21.37 14.54
C LEU A 138 -5.08 22.65 14.62
N LYS A 139 -5.31 23.30 13.49
CA LYS A 139 -6.17 24.48 13.40
C LYS A 139 -7.40 24.20 12.56
N TYR A 140 -8.48 24.91 12.90
CA TYR A 140 -9.70 24.92 12.11
C TYR A 140 -9.92 26.32 11.54
N ASP A 141 -10.11 26.40 10.24
CA ASP A 141 -10.56 27.59 9.54
C ASP A 141 -11.81 27.27 8.71
N ARG A 142 -12.72 28.24 8.57
CA ARG A 142 -13.99 28.01 7.87
C ARG A 142 -13.80 27.77 6.37
N PHE A 143 -12.77 28.35 5.75
CA PHE A 143 -12.50 28.21 4.33
C PHE A 143 -11.64 26.98 4.03
N ASN A 144 -10.73 26.65 4.94
CA ASN A 144 -9.72 25.63 4.72
C ASN A 144 -9.95 24.32 5.50
N GLY A 145 -10.95 24.30 6.38
CA GLY A 145 -11.24 23.14 7.24
C GLY A 145 -10.19 22.94 8.32
N TYR A 146 -10.02 21.69 8.76
CA TYR A 146 -8.99 21.27 9.70
C TYR A 146 -7.65 21.09 8.99
N GLN A 147 -6.59 21.68 9.53
CA GLN A 147 -5.25 21.64 8.94
C GLN A 147 -4.15 21.44 9.98
N LEU A 148 -3.11 20.70 9.59
CA LEU A 148 -1.85 20.63 10.32
C LEU A 148 -0.90 21.73 9.84
N GLU A 149 -0.39 22.53 10.79
CA GLU A 149 0.49 23.66 10.53
C GLU A 149 1.89 23.52 11.16
N ASN A 150 2.78 24.46 10.82
CA ASN A 150 4.17 24.68 11.27
C ASN A 150 5.26 24.16 10.34
N SER A 151 5.51 22.86 10.25
CA SER A 151 6.68 22.34 9.52
C SER A 151 6.34 21.10 8.68
N GLU A 152 6.56 21.20 7.37
CA GLU A 152 6.31 20.08 6.45
C GLU A 152 7.20 18.87 6.78
N HIS A 153 8.47 19.11 7.10
CA HIS A 153 9.37 18.04 7.56
C HIS A 153 8.81 17.31 8.80
N LYS A 154 8.15 18.02 9.72
CA LYS A 154 7.51 17.40 10.89
C LYS A 154 6.24 16.64 10.52
N ILE A 155 5.49 17.06 9.50
CA ILE A 155 4.36 16.31 8.95
C ILE A 155 4.86 15.02 8.28
N MET A 156 5.94 15.08 7.48
CA MET A 156 6.54 13.90 6.86
C MET A 156 7.09 12.92 7.91
N GLN A 157 7.69 13.44 8.99
CA GLN A 157 8.10 12.65 10.14
C GLN A 157 6.89 11.98 10.82
N LEU A 158 5.81 12.73 11.05
CA LEU A 158 4.56 12.20 11.60
C LEU A 158 3.99 11.07 10.74
N ILE A 159 3.89 11.25 9.42
CA ILE A 159 3.44 10.21 8.48
C ILE A 159 4.31 8.95 8.61
N SER A 160 5.64 9.12 8.59
CA SER A 160 6.60 8.00 8.71
C SER A 160 6.41 7.23 10.01
N ASP A 161 6.25 7.94 11.13
CA ASP A 161 6.10 7.34 12.45
C ASP A 161 4.74 6.63 12.60
N LEU A 162 3.67 7.17 11.98
CA LEU A 162 2.37 6.52 11.91
C LEU A 162 2.42 5.20 11.12
N VAL A 163 3.04 5.21 9.93
CA VAL A 163 3.18 4.00 9.09
C VAL A 163 3.96 2.90 9.83
N LYS A 164 5.05 3.26 10.53
CA LYS A 164 5.85 2.30 11.30
C LYS A 164 5.12 1.74 12.51
N ARG A 165 4.32 2.59 13.18
CA ARG A 165 3.66 2.22 14.44
C ARG A 165 2.37 1.43 14.23
N TYR A 166 1.60 1.75 13.19
CA TYR A 166 0.26 1.20 13.01
C TYR A 166 0.19 0.29 11.76
N PRO A 167 0.08 -1.03 11.94
CA PRO A 167 0.00 -1.98 10.82
C PRO A 167 -1.20 -1.77 9.89
N ILE A 168 -2.22 -1.03 10.31
CA ILE A 168 -3.38 -0.69 9.47
C ILE A 168 -2.98 0.02 8.16
N PHE A 169 -1.89 0.78 8.16
CA PHE A 169 -1.38 1.45 6.96
C PHE A 169 -0.70 0.48 5.96
N LYS A 170 -0.46 -0.77 6.34
CA LYS A 170 -0.01 -1.80 5.39
C LYS A 170 -1.15 -2.34 4.52
N ARG A 171 -2.39 -1.98 4.82
CA ARG A 171 -3.56 -2.39 4.03
C ARG A 171 -3.64 -1.53 2.77
N ASP A 172 -3.57 -2.17 1.61
CA ASP A 172 -3.67 -1.52 0.30
C ASP A 172 -4.91 -0.62 0.20
N GLU A 173 -6.06 -1.09 0.69
CA GLU A 173 -7.34 -0.36 0.66
C GLU A 173 -7.26 0.99 1.38
N ILE A 174 -6.55 1.04 2.53
CA ILE A 174 -6.38 2.26 3.33
C ILE A 174 -5.47 3.24 2.59
N ILE A 175 -4.40 2.76 1.96
CA ILE A 175 -3.50 3.61 1.18
C ILE A 175 -4.21 4.13 -0.07
N GLU A 176 -4.98 3.31 -0.77
CA GLU A 176 -5.77 3.73 -1.93
C GLU A 176 -6.80 4.80 -1.55
N GLN A 177 -7.46 4.68 -0.39
CA GLN A 177 -8.37 5.70 0.12
C GLN A 177 -7.67 7.01 0.50
N LEU A 178 -6.46 6.94 1.06
CA LEU A 178 -5.70 8.11 1.51
C LEU A 178 -4.92 8.81 0.39
N SER A 179 -4.63 8.12 -0.71
CA SER A 179 -3.93 8.65 -1.88
C SER A 179 -4.62 8.27 -3.20
N PRO A 180 -5.89 8.65 -3.41
CA PRO A 180 -6.67 8.21 -4.57
C PRO A 180 -6.09 8.71 -5.91
N ASP A 181 -5.42 9.86 -5.89
CA ASP A 181 -4.80 10.47 -7.07
C ASP A 181 -3.43 9.88 -7.42
N VAL A 182 -2.91 8.93 -6.61
CA VAL A 182 -1.58 8.36 -6.79
C VAL A 182 -1.67 6.93 -7.32
N SER A 183 -1.19 6.72 -8.54
CA SER A 183 -1.14 5.39 -9.15
C SER A 183 -0.08 4.51 -8.49
N LYS A 184 -0.50 3.33 -8.00
CA LYS A 184 0.37 2.30 -7.44
C LYS A 184 1.45 1.84 -8.42
N GLU A 185 1.10 1.69 -9.69
CA GLU A 185 2.05 1.31 -10.75
C GLU A 185 3.14 2.37 -10.91
N LYS A 186 2.78 3.66 -10.95
CA LYS A 186 3.75 4.75 -11.02
C LYS A 186 4.70 4.76 -9.83
N VAL A 187 4.20 4.45 -8.63
CA VAL A 187 5.04 4.34 -7.42
C VAL A 187 6.01 3.16 -7.53
N ILE A 188 5.57 2.00 -8.00
CA ILE A 188 6.45 0.84 -8.20
C ILE A 188 7.53 1.16 -9.24
N HIS A 189 7.17 1.78 -10.36
CA HIS A 189 8.14 2.23 -11.36
C HIS A 189 9.13 3.25 -10.80
N LEU A 190 8.67 4.19 -9.97
CA LEU A 190 9.55 5.15 -9.30
C LEU A 190 10.58 4.45 -8.40
N ILE A 191 10.13 3.51 -7.56
CA ILE A 191 11.03 2.75 -6.68
C ILE A 191 12.07 1.99 -7.51
N HIS A 192 11.64 1.31 -8.57
CA HIS A 192 12.54 0.56 -9.45
C HIS A 192 13.57 1.48 -10.13
N ASN A 193 13.14 2.63 -10.63
CA ASN A 193 14.04 3.62 -11.22
C ASN A 193 15.08 4.12 -10.21
N MET A 194 14.70 4.31 -8.94
CA MET A 194 15.64 4.67 -7.88
C MET A 194 16.66 3.57 -7.60
N GLU A 195 16.25 2.29 -7.59
CA GLU A 195 17.17 1.15 -7.46
C GLU A 195 18.22 1.15 -8.58
N GLN A 196 17.79 1.34 -9.83
CA GLN A 196 18.70 1.38 -10.97
C GLN A 196 19.66 2.58 -10.92
N MET A 197 19.13 3.77 -10.60
CA MET A 197 19.92 5.00 -10.53
C MET A 197 20.97 4.97 -9.41
N LEU A 198 20.64 4.36 -8.27
CA LEU A 198 21.54 4.24 -7.13
C LEU A 198 22.40 2.98 -7.15
N HIS A 199 22.23 2.13 -8.17
CA HIS A 199 22.91 0.84 -8.32
C HIS A 199 22.80 -0.05 -7.07
N LEU A 200 21.60 -0.13 -6.48
CA LEU A 200 21.30 -0.93 -5.30
C LEU A 200 19.99 -1.70 -5.45
N SER A 201 19.73 -2.63 -4.54
CA SER A 201 18.44 -3.28 -4.40
C SER A 201 17.93 -3.09 -2.97
N TYR A 202 16.66 -2.70 -2.84
CA TYR A 202 16.04 -2.55 -1.53
C TYR A 202 15.78 -3.94 -0.91
N SER A 203 15.89 -4.02 0.41
CA SER A 203 15.38 -5.18 1.14
C SER A 203 13.85 -5.26 1.02
N ASP A 204 13.27 -6.46 1.24
CA ASP A 204 11.82 -6.64 1.24
C ASP A 204 11.11 -5.67 2.21
N GLU A 205 11.69 -5.47 3.40
CA GLU A 205 11.15 -4.54 4.40
C GLU A 205 11.20 -3.09 3.93
N SER A 206 12.33 -2.65 3.35
CA SER A 206 12.46 -1.30 2.80
C SER A 206 11.52 -1.08 1.62
N LEU A 207 11.36 -2.09 0.76
CA LEU A 207 10.46 -2.05 -0.38
C LEU A 207 9.00 -1.96 0.06
N GLU A 208 8.58 -2.74 1.05
CA GLU A 208 7.25 -2.65 1.65
C GLU A 208 7.01 -1.26 2.25
N TYR A 209 7.97 -0.74 3.02
CA TYR A 209 7.89 0.60 3.59
C TYR A 209 7.76 1.69 2.53
N LEU A 210 8.54 1.62 1.44
CA LEU A 210 8.49 2.60 0.35
C LEU A 210 7.16 2.52 -0.41
N LYS A 211 6.65 1.30 -0.67
CA LYS A 211 5.34 1.10 -1.32
C LYS A 211 4.19 1.70 -0.51
N THR A 212 4.29 1.70 0.82
CA THR A 212 3.29 2.31 1.71
C THR A 212 3.48 3.82 1.86
N THR A 213 4.71 4.29 2.02
CA THR A 213 4.97 5.68 2.44
C THR A 213 5.02 6.65 1.26
N LEU A 214 5.56 6.23 0.10
CA LEU A 214 5.67 7.11 -1.06
C LEU A 214 4.32 7.63 -1.57
N PRO A 215 3.24 6.82 -1.68
CA PRO A 215 1.94 7.35 -2.07
C PRO A 215 1.44 8.48 -1.16
N LEU A 216 1.65 8.34 0.15
CA LEU A 216 1.25 9.32 1.17
C LEU A 216 2.04 10.63 1.07
N PHE A 217 3.35 10.54 0.78
CA PHE A 217 4.17 11.72 0.52
C PHE A 217 3.81 12.40 -0.81
N LEU A 218 3.54 11.62 -1.85
CA LEU A 218 3.18 12.15 -3.15
C LEU A 218 1.84 12.90 -3.11
N VAL A 219 0.81 12.34 -2.48
CA VAL A 219 -0.48 13.04 -2.36
C VAL A 219 -0.36 14.35 -1.56
N ARG A 220 0.45 14.35 -0.48
CA ARG A 220 0.77 15.56 0.29
C ARG A 220 1.47 16.61 -0.56
N GLY A 221 2.51 16.21 -1.29
CA GLY A 221 3.30 17.10 -2.13
C GLY A 221 2.49 17.68 -3.29
N LEU A 222 1.70 16.83 -3.98
CA LEU A 222 0.82 17.25 -5.07
C LEU A 222 -0.20 18.29 -4.63
N GLY A 223 -0.73 18.17 -3.41
CA GLY A 223 -1.66 19.16 -2.90
C GLY A 223 -1.01 20.53 -2.65
N LYS A 224 0.23 20.54 -2.19
CA LYS A 224 0.98 21.80 -1.98
C LYS A 224 1.37 22.50 -3.29
N THR A 225 1.68 21.75 -4.34
CA THR A 225 1.97 22.34 -5.67
C THR A 225 0.75 23.07 -6.24
N LYS A 226 -0.47 22.58 -5.97
CA LYS A 226 -1.72 23.25 -6.38
C LYS A 226 -1.99 24.55 -5.63
N GLN A 227 -1.49 24.68 -4.39
CA GLN A 227 -1.64 25.89 -3.56
C GLN A 227 -0.60 27.00 -3.84
N GLY A 228 0.32 26.80 -4.78
CA GLY A 228 1.35 27.80 -5.12
C GLY A 228 2.38 28.05 -4.00
N THR A 229 2.45 27.16 -3.00
CA THR A 229 3.48 27.23 -1.97
C THR A 229 4.86 26.91 -2.57
N LYS A 230 5.83 27.75 -2.21
CA LYS A 230 7.26 27.63 -2.51
C LYS A 230 7.80 26.20 -2.34
N ASP A 231 8.78 25.88 -3.19
CA ASP A 231 9.37 24.58 -3.46
C ASP A 231 9.36 23.61 -2.26
N PHE A 232 8.87 22.39 -2.49
CA PHE A 232 8.75 21.29 -1.51
C PHE A 232 10.08 20.95 -0.79
N PHE A 233 11.21 21.36 -1.38
CA PHE A 233 12.56 21.14 -0.87
C PHE A 233 13.33 22.43 -0.51
N GLU A 234 12.68 23.59 -0.38
CA GLU A 234 13.38 24.83 -0.04
C GLU A 234 14.22 24.67 1.25
N GLY A 235 15.54 24.66 1.06
CA GLY A 235 16.54 24.71 2.13
C GLY A 235 17.39 23.46 2.37
N ASN A 236 17.10 22.29 1.78
CA ASN A 236 17.81 21.03 2.15
C ASN A 236 18.37 20.18 1.01
N VAL A 237 18.19 20.57 -0.26
CA VAL A 237 18.94 19.95 -1.36
C VAL A 237 20.11 20.85 -1.68
N ARG A 238 21.27 20.56 -1.09
CA ARG A 238 22.53 21.07 -1.64
C ARG A 238 22.79 20.27 -2.91
N ASP A 239 23.03 20.98 -4.01
CA ASP A 239 23.44 20.39 -5.28
C ASP A 239 24.43 19.26 -5.04
N THR A 240 24.12 18.08 -5.58
CA THR A 240 25.09 16.99 -5.69
C THR A 240 26.37 17.59 -6.27
N PRO A 241 27.54 17.47 -5.61
CA PRO A 241 28.76 18.01 -6.18
C PRO A 241 28.94 17.36 -7.55
N GLY A 242 28.81 18.19 -8.59
CA GLY A 242 29.01 17.80 -9.96
C GLY A 242 30.31 17.04 -10.07
N GLN A 243 30.27 15.96 -10.84
CA GLN A 243 31.44 15.19 -11.25
C GLN A 243 32.56 16.15 -11.59
N ALA A 244 33.59 16.17 -10.74
CA ALA A 244 34.85 16.78 -11.09
C ALA A 244 35.34 16.03 -12.34
N THR A 245 35.39 16.76 -13.44
CA THR A 245 36.21 16.43 -14.61
C THR A 245 37.60 16.05 -14.10
N LEU A 246 37.95 14.77 -14.23
CA LEU A 246 39.33 14.34 -14.22
C LEU A 246 39.85 14.52 -15.64
N ASP A 247 40.92 15.30 -15.73
CA ASP A 247 41.72 15.58 -16.92
C ASP A 247 42.14 14.32 -17.70
#